data_AF-A0A4Y2MMY6-F1
#
_entry.id   AF-A0A4Y2MMY6-F1
#
_cell.length_a   1.000
_cell.length_b   1.000
_cell.length_c   1.000
_cell.angle_alpha   90.00
_cell.angle_beta   90.00
_cell.angle_gamma   90.00
#
_symmetry.space_group_name_H-M   'P 1'
#
loop_
_entity.id
_entity.type
_entity.pdbx_description
1 polymer ?
#
loop_
_entity_poly.entity_id
_entity_poly.type
_entity_poly.pdbx_seq_one_letter_code
_entity_poly.pdbx_strand_id
1 'polypeptide(L)'
;MFEFCHKHLKGITSSYIKDEEIIQHHNNKLLDRFENSVAITGRRSFHCFVPVPESNLKCFITSQAMEYEIHSTTKAVQITLHTRDSTTCVCDGHWWLAEVNDISDINKDVLVTFYHPCWSKDSF
;
A
#
# COMPACT_ATOMS: atom_id res chain seq x y z
N MET A 1 2.04 31.51 7.59
CA MET A 1 2.12 31.18 6.14
C MET A 1 0.80 31.49 5.44
N PHE A 2 -0.32 30.87 5.83
CA PHE A 2 -1.63 31.09 5.20
C PHE A 2 -2.09 32.55 5.13
N GLU A 3 -2.12 33.26 6.28
CA GLU A 3 -2.53 34.67 6.34
C GLU A 3 -1.73 35.60 5.41
N PHE A 4 -0.43 35.31 5.30
CA PHE A 4 0.45 36.05 4.40
C PHE A 4 0.07 35.81 2.94
N CYS A 5 -0.15 34.55 2.55
CA CYS A 5 -0.57 34.20 1.19
C CYS A 5 -1.94 34.78 0.85
N HIS A 6 -2.92 34.69 1.75
CA HIS A 6 -4.27 35.20 1.53
C HIS A 6 -4.28 36.72 1.32
N LYS A 7 -3.47 37.46 2.08
CA LYS A 7 -3.42 38.92 2.00
C LYS A 7 -2.64 39.44 0.79
N HIS A 8 -1.61 38.72 0.35
CA HIS A 8 -0.64 39.25 -0.61
C HIS A 8 -0.68 38.58 -1.99
N LEU A 9 -1.20 37.36 -2.13
CA LEU A 9 -1.30 36.66 -3.41
C LEU A 9 -2.69 36.87 -4.02
N LYS A 10 -2.82 37.90 -4.87
CA LYS A 10 -4.07 38.20 -5.59
C LYS A 10 -4.23 37.30 -6.82
N GLY A 11 -5.44 36.83 -7.08
CA GLY A 11 -5.77 35.98 -8.23
C GLY A 11 -5.57 34.48 -8.00
N ILE A 12 -5.15 34.07 -6.79
CA ILE A 12 -5.03 32.67 -6.38
C ILE A 12 -5.95 32.44 -5.19
N THR A 13 -6.84 31.46 -5.31
CA THR A 13 -7.69 31.04 -4.21
C THR A 13 -6.86 30.26 -3.21
N SER A 14 -6.83 30.72 -1.95
CA SER A 14 -6.13 30.04 -0.86
C SER A 14 -7.14 29.46 0.12
N SER A 15 -6.98 28.18 0.45
CA SER A 15 -7.74 27.47 1.48
C SER A 15 -6.80 26.98 2.57
N TYR A 16 -7.23 27.08 3.82
CA TYR A 16 -6.54 26.53 4.97
C TYR A 16 -7.26 25.24 5.38
N ILE A 17 -6.52 24.14 5.39
CA ILE A 17 -6.99 22.86 5.91
C ILE A 17 -6.30 22.64 7.24
N LYS A 18 -7.09 22.36 8.27
CA LYS A 18 -6.55 22.10 9.60
C LYS A 18 -5.95 20.71 9.69
N ASP A 19 -4.97 20.52 10.56
CA ASP A 19 -4.37 19.21 10.81
C ASP A 19 -5.45 18.21 11.27
N GLU A 20 -6.43 18.66 12.05
CA GLU A 20 -7.55 17.81 12.48
C GLU A 20 -8.41 17.32 11.31
N GLU A 21 -8.61 18.13 10.27
CA GLU A 21 -9.34 17.72 9.06
C GLU A 21 -8.55 16.69 8.24
N ILE A 22 -7.23 16.84 8.15
CA ILE A 22 -6.35 15.89 7.47
C ILE A 22 -6.36 14.55 8.22
N ILE A 23 -6.19 14.59 9.54
CA ILE A 23 -6.19 13.42 10.42
C ILE A 23 -7.55 12.71 10.33
N GLN A 24 -8.65 13.45 10.39
CA GLN A 24 -10.00 12.90 10.29
C GLN A 24 -10.24 12.26 8.90
N HIS A 25 -9.87 12.94 7.83
CA HIS A 25 -10.01 12.41 6.48
C HIS A 25 -9.16 11.15 6.27
N HIS A 26 -7.92 11.14 6.75
CA HIS A 26 -7.05 9.95 6.70
C HIS A 26 -7.65 8.78 7.48
N ASN A 27 -8.14 9.04 8.70
CA ASN A 27 -8.75 8.01 9.53
C ASN A 27 -10.02 7.45 8.89
N ASN A 28 -10.87 8.29 8.29
CA ASN A 28 -12.04 7.82 7.55
C ASN A 28 -11.65 6.96 6.35
N LYS A 29 -10.57 7.32 5.63
CA LYS A 29 -10.04 6.54 4.50
C LYS A 29 -9.44 5.21 4.95
N LEU A 30 -8.79 5.17 6.11
CA LEU A 30 -8.29 3.95 6.73
C LEU A 30 -9.43 3.06 7.23
N LEU A 31 -10.47 3.66 7.83
CA LEU A 31 -11.69 2.96 8.25
C LEU A 31 -12.39 2.33 7.04
N ASP A 32 -12.58 3.08 5.95
CA ASP A 32 -13.11 2.57 4.68
C ASP A 32 -12.27 1.40 4.16
N ARG A 33 -10.94 1.51 4.26
CA ARG A 33 -10.03 0.42 3.89
C ARG A 33 -10.21 -0.82 4.78
N PHE A 34 -10.43 -0.67 6.08
CA PHE A 34 -10.72 -1.78 7.00
C PHE A 34 -12.11 -2.38 6.80
N GLU A 35 -13.09 -1.57 6.42
CA GLU A 35 -14.47 -2.00 6.16
C GLU A 35 -14.64 -2.68 4.80
N ASN A 36 -13.94 -2.20 3.76
CA ASN A 36 -14.14 -2.59 2.38
C ASN A 36 -13.03 -3.48 1.79
N SER A 37 -11.93 -3.71 2.50
CA SER A 37 -10.95 -4.74 2.09
C SER A 37 -11.37 -6.12 2.57
N VAL A 38 -11.39 -7.08 1.64
CA VAL A 38 -11.79 -8.45 1.94
C VAL A 38 -10.57 -9.25 2.39
N ALA A 39 -10.57 -9.64 3.66
CA ALA A 39 -9.63 -10.64 4.16
C ALA A 39 -9.84 -11.96 3.40
N ILE A 40 -8.74 -12.60 2.98
CA ILE A 40 -8.73 -13.91 2.34
C ILE A 40 -9.64 -14.86 3.14
N THR A 41 -10.65 -15.42 2.46
CA THR A 41 -11.74 -16.17 3.10
C THR A 41 -11.19 -17.27 4.00
N GLY A 42 -11.56 -17.21 5.29
CA GLY A 42 -11.11 -18.14 6.35
C GLY A 42 -10.14 -17.57 7.38
N ARG A 43 -9.71 -16.29 7.26
CA ARG A 43 -8.67 -15.72 8.13
C ARG A 43 -9.03 -14.33 8.66
N ARG A 44 -9.82 -14.29 9.75
CA ARG A 44 -10.19 -13.05 10.46
C ARG A 44 -9.34 -12.76 11.70
N SER A 45 -8.52 -13.71 12.15
CA SER A 45 -7.91 -13.66 13.48
C SER A 45 -6.42 -13.37 13.50
N PHE A 46 -5.75 -13.12 12.37
CA PHE A 46 -4.28 -12.98 12.34
C PHE A 46 -3.85 -11.52 12.14
N HIS A 47 -3.02 -11.01 13.04
CA HIS A 47 -2.52 -9.64 13.06
C HIS A 47 -1.08 -9.48 12.50
N CYS A 48 -0.37 -10.57 12.25
CA CYS A 48 0.99 -10.56 11.70
C CYS A 48 1.23 -11.78 10.80
N PHE A 49 1.94 -11.56 9.68
CA PHE A 49 2.30 -12.58 8.71
C PHE A 49 3.81 -12.57 8.46
N VAL A 50 4.43 -13.75 8.52
CA VAL A 50 5.85 -13.93 8.19
C VAL A 50 5.97 -15.01 7.12
N PRO A 51 6.58 -14.71 5.96
CA PRO A 51 6.85 -15.72 4.94
C PRO A 51 7.78 -16.81 5.47
N VAL A 52 7.48 -18.08 5.17
CA VAL A 52 8.30 -19.26 5.45
C VAL A 52 8.48 -20.08 4.16
N PRO A 53 9.42 -21.05 4.08
CA PRO A 53 9.85 -21.59 2.79
C PRO A 53 8.75 -22.21 1.89
N GLU A 54 9.03 -22.07 0.59
CA GLU A 54 8.37 -22.49 -0.67
C GLU A 54 6.90 -22.14 -0.91
N SER A 55 6.03 -22.09 0.09
CA SER A 55 4.61 -21.78 -0.12
C SER A 55 3.81 -21.52 1.15
N ASN A 56 4.48 -21.41 2.29
CA ASN A 56 3.84 -21.37 3.58
C ASN A 56 3.84 -19.94 4.14
N LEU A 57 2.75 -19.57 4.81
CA LEU A 57 2.66 -18.34 5.58
C LEU A 57 2.50 -18.68 7.06
N LYS A 58 3.39 -18.12 7.87
CA LYS A 58 3.28 -18.13 9.33
C LYS A 58 2.37 -16.99 9.77
N CYS A 59 1.36 -17.29 10.56
CA CYS A 59 0.31 -16.35 10.93
C CYS A 59 0.14 -16.30 12.44
N PHE A 60 0.24 -15.11 13.02
CA PHE A 60 0.12 -14.90 14.45
C PHE A 60 -1.23 -14.28 14.78
N ILE A 61 -1.91 -14.83 15.79
CA ILE A 61 -3.26 -14.37 16.17
C ILE A 61 -3.17 -12.91 16.62
N THR A 62 -2.17 -12.56 17.43
CA THR A 62 -1.87 -11.18 17.83
C THR A 62 -0.42 -10.82 17.53
N SER A 63 -0.11 -9.52 17.45
CA SER A 63 1.26 -9.04 17.15
C SER A 63 2.31 -9.42 18.20
N GLN A 64 1.87 -9.83 19.40
CA GLN A 64 2.71 -10.24 20.52
C GLN A 64 2.61 -11.74 20.81
N ALA A 65 1.85 -12.50 20.03
CA ALA A 65 1.69 -13.93 20.24
C ALA A 65 3.00 -14.69 19.99
N MET A 66 3.34 -15.62 20.89
CA MET A 66 4.43 -16.57 20.68
C MET A 66 4.03 -17.73 19.78
N GLU A 67 2.74 -18.05 19.75
CA GLU A 67 2.17 -19.14 18.96
C GLU A 67 1.69 -18.67 17.59
N TYR A 68 1.71 -19.58 16.63
CA TYR A 68 1.43 -19.29 15.23
C TYR A 68 0.78 -20.47 14.53
N GLU A 69 0.05 -20.16 13.47
CA GLU A 69 -0.45 -21.14 12.52
C GLU A 69 0.32 -21.05 11.20
N ILE A 70 0.57 -22.19 10.57
CA ILE A 70 1.12 -22.23 9.20
C ILE A 70 -0.02 -22.57 8.27
N HIS A 71 -0.24 -21.75 7.24
CA HIS A 71 -1.13 -22.15 6.17
C HIS A 71 -0.39 -22.16 4.86
N SER A 72 -0.66 -23.22 4.10
CA SER A 72 -0.11 -23.42 2.78
C SER A 72 -0.91 -22.61 1.78
N THR A 73 -0.22 -21.73 1.08
CA THR A 73 -0.74 -21.03 -0.10
C THR A 73 -0.48 -21.90 -1.31
N THR A 74 -1.33 -21.85 -2.33
CA THR A 74 -0.97 -22.41 -3.64
C THR A 74 0.32 -21.75 -4.10
N LYS A 75 1.27 -22.59 -4.54
CA LYS A 75 2.62 -22.19 -5.00
C LYS A 75 2.54 -20.82 -5.66
N ALA A 76 3.21 -19.84 -5.08
CA ALA A 76 3.45 -18.59 -5.77
C ALA A 76 3.95 -19.00 -7.16
N VAL A 77 3.20 -18.64 -8.20
CA VAL A 77 3.72 -18.78 -9.56
C VAL A 77 5.06 -18.08 -9.49
N GLN A 78 6.15 -18.82 -9.73
CA GLN A 78 7.46 -18.24 -9.67
C GLN A 78 7.53 -17.26 -10.83
N ILE A 79 7.22 -16.01 -10.53
CA ILE A 79 7.22 -14.95 -11.52
C ILE A 79 8.69 -14.63 -11.70
N THR A 80 9.26 -15.06 -12.82
CA THR A 80 10.59 -14.62 -13.22
C THR A 80 10.43 -13.16 -13.63
N LEU A 81 10.95 -12.26 -12.81
CA LEU A 81 11.02 -10.84 -13.10
C LEU A 81 12.47 -10.48 -13.39
N HIS A 82 12.65 -9.57 -14.33
CA HIS A 82 13.92 -8.95 -14.64
C HIS A 82 13.85 -7.45 -14.35
N THR A 83 15.01 -6.84 -14.11
CA THR A 83 15.10 -5.39 -14.03
C THR A 83 14.61 -4.78 -15.34
N ARG A 84 13.80 -3.72 -15.22
CA ARG A 84 13.06 -3.02 -16.29
C ARG A 84 11.85 -3.75 -16.86
N ASP A 85 11.44 -4.88 -16.30
CA ASP A 85 10.15 -5.47 -16.67
C ASP A 85 9.00 -4.55 -16.23
N SER A 86 8.00 -4.41 -17.10
CA SER A 86 6.73 -3.82 -16.73
C SER A 86 5.84 -4.89 -16.10
N THR A 87 5.41 -4.67 -14.87
CA THR A 87 4.55 -5.58 -14.10
C THR A 87 3.30 -4.87 -13.60
N THR A 88 2.28 -5.64 -13.24
CA THR A 88 1.09 -5.10 -12.57
C THR A 88 1.11 -5.49 -11.11
N CYS A 89 0.87 -4.53 -10.22
CA CYS A 89 0.88 -4.73 -8.78
C CYS A 89 -0.34 -4.07 -8.14
N VAL A 90 -0.78 -4.62 -7.01
CA VAL A 90 -1.93 -4.11 -6.27
C VAL A 90 -1.41 -3.19 -5.16
N CYS A 91 -1.76 -1.91 -5.23
CA CYS A 91 -1.48 -0.92 -4.20
C CYS A 91 -2.79 -0.20 -3.85
N ASP A 92 -3.10 -0.11 -2.56
CA ASP A 92 -4.35 0.48 -2.05
C ASP A 92 -5.62 -0.09 -2.71
N GLY A 93 -5.63 -1.40 -3.00
CA GLY A 93 -6.77 -2.08 -3.62
C GLY A 93 -6.93 -1.81 -5.11
N HIS A 94 -6.07 -0.98 -5.70
CA HIS A 94 -6.08 -0.66 -7.13
C HIS A 94 -4.92 -1.36 -7.84
N TRP A 95 -5.16 -1.75 -9.09
CA TRP A 95 -4.11 -2.26 -9.95
C TRP A 95 -3.30 -1.11 -10.53
N TRP A 96 -1.99 -1.20 -10.41
CA TRP A 96 -1.03 -0.24 -10.96
C TRP A 96 -0.07 -0.95 -11.89
N LEU A 97 0.25 -0.28 -12.99
CA LEU A 97 1.39 -0.66 -13.82
C LEU A 97 2.65 -0.09 -13.16
N ALA A 98 3.69 -0.90 -13.04
CA ALA A 98 4.96 -0.48 -12.46
C ALA A 98 6.13 -1.09 -13.23
N GLU A 99 7.27 -0.43 -13.18
CA GLU A 99 8.54 -0.92 -13.71
C GLU A 99 9.39 -1.48 -12.58
N VAL A 100 9.99 -2.65 -12.78
CA VAL A 100 10.92 -3.25 -11.81
C VAL A 100 12.26 -2.51 -11.86
N ASN A 101 12.65 -1.84 -10.79
CA ASN A 101 13.94 -1.15 -10.71
C ASN A 101 15.06 -2.09 -10.23
N ASP A 102 14.77 -2.89 -9.21
CA ASP A 102 15.74 -3.74 -8.53
C ASP A 102 15.07 -4.97 -7.93
N ILE A 103 15.83 -6.05 -7.80
CA ILE A 103 15.37 -7.34 -7.27
C ILE A 103 16.37 -7.77 -6.21
N SER A 104 15.93 -7.86 -4.96
CA SER A 104 16.79 -8.31 -3.86
C SER A 104 16.57 -9.79 -3.59
N ASP A 105 17.51 -10.62 -4.04
CA ASP A 105 17.51 -12.05 -3.74
C ASP A 105 17.68 -12.35 -2.24
N ILE A 106 18.32 -11.43 -1.51
CA ILE A 106 18.57 -11.52 -0.06
C ILE A 106 17.26 -11.27 0.70
N ASN A 107 16.55 -10.19 0.37
CA ASN A 107 15.33 -9.78 1.08
C ASN A 107 14.06 -10.44 0.53
N LYS A 108 14.16 -11.11 -0.63
CA LYS A 108 13.01 -11.71 -1.35
C LYS A 108 11.93 -10.68 -1.69
N ASP A 109 12.35 -9.48 -2.06
CA ASP A 109 11.47 -8.38 -2.48
C ASP A 109 11.92 -7.77 -3.82
N VAL A 110 11.04 -6.95 -4.38
CA VAL A 110 11.23 -6.28 -5.67
C VAL A 110 10.92 -4.81 -5.48
N LEU A 111 11.86 -3.95 -5.85
CA LEU A 111 11.66 -2.51 -5.89
C LEU A 111 11.03 -2.14 -7.23
N VAL A 112 9.88 -1.47 -7.20
CA VAL A 112 9.17 -1.03 -8.40
C VAL A 112 8.91 0.47 -8.41
N THR A 113 8.94 1.10 -9.58
CA THR A 113 8.44 2.46 -9.80
C THR A 113 7.07 2.38 -10.43
N PHE A 114 6.04 2.92 -9.78
CA PHE A 114 4.72 3.02 -10.40
C PHE A 114 4.76 3.97 -11.60
N TYR A 115 4.20 3.54 -12.74
CA TYR A 115 3.87 4.49 -13.77
C TYR A 115 2.75 5.37 -13.22
N HIS A 116 3.03 6.65 -13.05
CA HIS A 116 1.97 7.60 -12.76
C HIS A 116 0.97 7.52 -13.91
N PRO A 117 -0.33 7.29 -13.64
CA PRO A 117 -1.32 7.54 -14.66
C PRO A 117 -1.11 9.00 -15.07
N CYS A 118 -1.04 9.24 -16.38
CA CYS A 118 -0.91 10.60 -16.90
C CYS A 118 -2.22 11.34 -16.61
N TRP A 119 -2.39 11.72 -15.36
CA TRP A 119 -3.34 12.73 -14.97
C TRP A 119 -2.62 13.99 -15.41
N SER A 120 -3.19 14.66 -16.42
CA SER A 120 -2.79 16.03 -16.76
C SER A 120 -2.46 16.77 -15.47
N LYS A 121 -1.40 17.58 -15.47
CA LYS A 121 -0.83 18.34 -14.33
C LYS A 121 -1.81 19.29 -13.60
N ASP A 122 -3.12 19.12 -13.78
CA ASP A 122 -4.21 19.98 -13.35
C ASP A 122 -5.13 19.33 -12.30
N SER A 123 -4.74 18.24 -11.64
CA SER A 123 -5.51 17.71 -10.51
C SER A 123 -4.82 18.00 -9.18
N PHE A 124 -5.41 18.99 -8.50
CA PHE A 124 -5.15 19.57 -7.18
C PHE A 124 -4.68 18.62 -6.07
#